data_AF-A0A0S8DZ83-F1
#
_entry.id   AF-A0A0S8DZ83-F1
#
_cell.length_a   1.000
_cell.length_b   1.000
_cell.length_c   1.000
_cell.angle_alpha   90.00
_cell.angle_beta   90.00
_cell.angle_gamma   90.00
#
_symmetry.space_group_name_H-M   'P 1'
#
loop_
_entity.id
_entity.type
_entity.pdbx_description
1 polymer ?
#
loop_
_entity_poly.entity_id
_entity_poly.type
_entity_poly.pdbx_seq_one_letter_code
_entity_poly.pdbx_strand_id
1 'polypeptide(L)'
;MVLQDVYAGRNMAGVKRGEIKKLLVLETLSKPVNYSGKMPPISFGGTYTLERIVGTVPVEPDGSAYMEVPALRSLFFVALDENDNSVKRMHSFLAVMPGETTSCVGCHEQRQKTPVATETAALQALKRAPSPVTPIAGIPDVFDYPRDIQPILDKHCVECHNYDRREGGIILTGDHGPIFSHSYYTLTAFGWISDGRDRLRTNLPPRTVGTSASPLMKMLDGSHYDAKLTRHEQDMIRYWIESAAPYPGTYAALGTGMIGGFPKSVLETTERKWPQAIEAAEAITRRCTGCHDKSLPVPKYISDNLGLILSNPDFNDIRIRMSRHLMFNLSRPEKSLILLAPLASDAGGYGLCKQRDPGARGGEPVTVFAGTDDPDYRKILAVCERGKRHLEQNKRFDMPGFRPTSSYVREMKRYGILPNELPEEAPIDVYATDRAYWRSLWWRPRAIARSERSMP
;
A
#
# COMPACT_ATOMS: atom_id res chain seq x y z
N MET A 1 -22.30 -13.91 -13.88
CA MET A 1 -22.68 -13.52 -12.50
C MET A 1 -23.72 -12.41 -12.55
N VAL A 2 -24.75 -12.49 -11.70
CA VAL A 2 -25.83 -11.50 -11.59
C VAL A 2 -25.82 -10.86 -10.19
N LEU A 3 -25.87 -9.53 -10.12
CA LEU A 3 -26.19 -8.78 -8.91
C LEU A 3 -27.61 -8.25 -9.06
N GLN A 4 -28.50 -8.59 -8.13
CA GLN A 4 -29.92 -8.19 -8.24
C GLN A 4 -30.11 -6.70 -7.93
N ASP A 5 -29.60 -6.23 -6.79
CA ASP A 5 -29.71 -4.82 -6.42
C ASP A 5 -28.52 -4.37 -5.56
N VAL A 6 -27.65 -3.53 -6.12
CA VAL A 6 -26.48 -3.00 -5.42
C VAL A 6 -26.85 -2.17 -4.17
N TYR A 7 -28.08 -1.66 -4.07
CA TYR A 7 -28.58 -0.89 -2.92
C TYR A 7 -29.11 -1.77 -1.80
N ALA A 8 -29.37 -3.05 -2.08
CA ALA A 8 -29.63 -4.04 -1.05
C ALA A 8 -28.29 -4.47 -0.45
N GLY A 9 -28.13 -4.40 0.87
CA GLY A 9 -26.87 -4.80 1.50
C GLY A 9 -26.81 -4.44 2.97
N ARG A 10 -25.74 -4.87 3.64
CA ARG A 10 -25.51 -4.49 5.03
C ARG A 10 -24.98 -3.06 5.11
N ASN A 11 -25.59 -2.26 5.98
CA ASN A 11 -25.13 -0.91 6.30
C ASN A 11 -25.03 -0.03 5.04
N MET A 12 -26.16 0.13 4.34
CA MET A 12 -26.31 0.90 3.08
C MET A 12 -27.11 2.19 3.26
N ALA A 13 -27.39 2.59 4.50
CA ALA A 13 -28.10 3.84 4.78
C ALA A 13 -27.34 5.03 4.18
N GLY A 14 -28.10 5.96 3.57
CA GLY A 14 -27.54 7.16 2.93
C GLY A 14 -26.97 6.97 1.52
N VAL A 15 -27.07 5.77 0.93
CA VAL A 15 -26.80 5.56 -0.50
C VAL A 15 -28.08 5.77 -1.28
N LYS A 16 -28.07 6.67 -2.27
CA LYS A 16 -29.27 6.97 -3.07
C LYS A 16 -29.36 6.03 -4.28
N ARG A 17 -30.56 5.56 -4.61
CA ARG A 17 -30.79 4.80 -5.85
C ARG A 17 -30.38 5.65 -7.07
N GLY A 18 -29.72 5.03 -8.03
CA GLY A 18 -29.11 5.69 -9.19
C GLY A 18 -27.72 6.28 -8.95
N GLU A 19 -27.23 6.37 -7.70
CA GLU A 19 -25.90 6.92 -7.39
C GLU A 19 -24.73 6.06 -7.89
N ILE A 20 -24.84 4.73 -7.79
CA ILE A 20 -23.80 3.77 -8.16
C ILE A 20 -23.92 3.52 -9.66
N LYS A 21 -22.85 3.81 -10.41
CA LYS A 21 -22.84 3.74 -11.87
C LYS A 21 -22.14 2.49 -12.40
N LYS A 22 -21.16 1.99 -11.66
CA LYS A 22 -20.37 0.82 -12.06
C LYS A 22 -19.80 0.08 -10.85
N LEU A 23 -19.43 -1.17 -11.07
CA LEU A 23 -18.62 -1.96 -10.15
C LEU A 23 -17.19 -2.01 -10.66
N LEU A 24 -16.23 -1.67 -9.81
CA LEU A 24 -14.83 -2.04 -9.98
C LEU A 24 -14.67 -3.50 -9.60
N VAL A 25 -14.12 -4.30 -10.51
CA VAL A 25 -13.83 -5.71 -10.31
C VAL A 25 -12.36 -5.87 -9.95
N LEU A 26 -12.10 -6.34 -8.74
CA LEU A 26 -10.77 -6.58 -8.21
C LEU A 26 -10.55 -8.08 -7.99
N GLU A 27 -9.29 -8.52 -8.10
CA GLU A 27 -8.86 -9.87 -7.79
C GLU A 27 -7.77 -9.83 -6.71
N THR A 28 -7.88 -10.65 -5.66
CA THR A 28 -6.74 -10.86 -4.75
C THR A 28 -5.77 -11.90 -5.33
N LEU A 29 -4.48 -11.56 -5.40
CA LEU A 29 -3.47 -12.35 -6.08
C LEU A 29 -2.79 -13.33 -5.15
N SER A 30 -2.65 -14.59 -5.59
CA SER A 30 -1.97 -15.62 -4.82
C SER A 30 -0.49 -15.28 -4.60
N LYS A 31 -0.02 -15.42 -3.36
CA LYS A 31 1.40 -15.35 -3.01
C LYS A 31 2.10 -16.65 -3.40
N PRO A 32 3.25 -16.61 -4.08
CA PRO A 32 4.03 -17.82 -4.32
C PRO A 32 4.79 -18.31 -3.10
N VAL A 33 5.13 -17.40 -2.19
CA VAL A 33 5.90 -17.69 -0.97
C VAL A 33 5.50 -16.69 0.12
N ASN A 34 5.56 -17.12 1.38
CA ASN A 34 5.32 -16.25 2.53
C ASN A 34 6.43 -16.39 3.58
N TYR A 35 6.93 -15.26 4.07
CA TYR A 35 8.02 -15.20 5.05
C TYR A 35 7.57 -14.73 6.43
N SER A 36 6.40 -14.09 6.51
CA SER A 36 5.88 -13.52 7.75
C SER A 36 4.36 -13.50 7.77
N GLY A 37 3.76 -13.47 8.95
CA GLY A 37 2.35 -13.12 9.14
C GLY A 37 2.10 -11.62 9.18
N LYS A 38 3.07 -10.79 8.79
CA LYS A 38 3.00 -9.32 8.78
C LYS A 38 2.82 -8.81 7.34
N MET A 39 2.34 -7.57 7.21
CA MET A 39 2.14 -6.89 5.93
C MET A 39 3.43 -6.44 5.22
N PRO A 40 4.49 -5.96 5.91
CA PRO A 40 5.65 -5.42 5.22
C PRO A 40 6.39 -6.44 4.34
N PRO A 41 6.92 -6.03 3.19
CA PRO A 41 6.86 -4.67 2.64
C PRO A 41 5.59 -4.34 1.85
N ILE A 42 4.61 -5.26 1.70
CA ILE A 42 3.42 -5.02 0.85
C ILE A 42 2.67 -3.75 1.26
N SER A 43 2.48 -3.53 2.56
CA SER A 43 1.88 -2.31 3.07
C SER A 43 2.29 -2.02 4.51
N PHE A 44 1.99 -0.81 4.99
CA PHE A 44 2.11 -0.44 6.39
C PHE A 44 0.74 -0.55 7.08
N GLY A 45 0.47 -1.72 7.66
CA GLY A 45 -0.78 -2.00 8.38
C GLY A 45 -2.03 -2.08 7.50
N GLY A 46 -1.87 -2.20 6.19
CA GLY A 46 -2.94 -2.34 5.19
C GLY A 46 -3.10 -3.78 4.72
N THR A 47 -3.12 -3.98 3.39
CA THR A 47 -3.26 -5.31 2.78
C THR A 47 -2.05 -6.23 3.03
N TYR A 48 -2.34 -7.54 3.07
CA TYR A 48 -1.33 -8.59 3.04
C TYR A 48 -1.04 -9.06 1.63
N THR A 49 -1.97 -8.95 0.70
CA THR A 49 -1.88 -9.46 -0.66
C THR A 49 -1.93 -8.32 -1.68
N LEU A 50 -1.36 -8.55 -2.85
CA LEU A 50 -1.56 -7.66 -3.99
C LEU A 50 -2.97 -7.86 -4.56
N GLU A 51 -3.59 -6.76 -4.96
CA GLU A 51 -4.89 -6.75 -5.61
C GLU A 51 -4.71 -6.30 -7.06
N ARG A 52 -5.29 -7.07 -7.98
CA ARG A 52 -5.33 -6.74 -9.40
C ARG A 52 -6.64 -6.05 -9.74
N ILE A 53 -6.57 -4.97 -10.50
CA ILE A 53 -7.71 -4.41 -11.21
C ILE A 53 -8.00 -5.24 -12.45
N VAL A 54 -9.15 -5.91 -12.46
CA VAL A 54 -9.64 -6.63 -13.65
C VAL A 54 -10.30 -5.65 -14.61
N GLY A 55 -11.01 -4.66 -14.07
CA GLY A 55 -11.68 -3.62 -14.84
C GLY A 55 -12.99 -3.19 -14.20
N THR A 56 -13.92 -2.67 -15.00
CA THR A 56 -15.24 -2.22 -14.52
C THR A 56 -16.38 -2.86 -15.30
N VAL A 57 -17.55 -2.90 -14.67
CA VAL A 57 -18.83 -3.29 -15.31
C VAL A 57 -19.93 -2.29 -14.94
N PRO A 58 -20.87 -1.98 -15.85
CA PRO A 58 -21.94 -1.04 -15.58
C PRO A 58 -22.96 -1.59 -14.58
N VAL A 59 -23.59 -0.69 -13.83
CA VAL A 59 -24.78 -0.95 -13.01
C VAL A 59 -25.97 -0.25 -13.66
N GLU A 60 -27.07 -0.97 -13.82
CA GLU A 60 -28.30 -0.46 -14.42
C GLU A 60 -29.04 0.51 -13.47
N PRO A 61 -29.95 1.37 -13.97
CA PRO A 61 -30.74 2.28 -13.14
C PRO A 61 -31.53 1.61 -12.00
N ASP A 62 -31.95 0.35 -12.17
CA ASP A 62 -32.61 -0.45 -11.13
C ASP A 62 -31.62 -1.06 -10.11
N GLY A 63 -30.34 -0.74 -10.20
CA GLY A 63 -29.29 -1.24 -9.31
C GLY A 63 -28.79 -2.65 -9.65
N SER A 64 -29.33 -3.29 -10.69
CA SER A 64 -28.90 -4.62 -11.13
C SER A 64 -27.62 -4.56 -11.97
N ALA A 65 -26.84 -5.63 -11.95
CA ALA A 65 -25.69 -5.80 -12.85
C ALA A 65 -25.59 -7.25 -13.33
N TYR A 66 -25.26 -7.43 -14.60
CA TYR A 66 -25.05 -8.74 -15.21
C TYR A 66 -23.72 -8.74 -15.95
N MET A 67 -22.82 -9.61 -15.53
CA MET A 67 -21.41 -9.58 -15.94
C MET A 67 -20.83 -10.97 -16.16
N GLU A 68 -19.94 -11.07 -17.13
CA GLU A 68 -19.06 -12.21 -17.34
C GLU A 68 -17.74 -11.93 -16.64
N VAL A 69 -17.36 -12.80 -15.70
CA VAL A 69 -16.18 -12.63 -14.86
C VAL A 69 -15.26 -13.85 -15.00
N PRO A 70 -13.94 -13.70 -14.82
CA PRO A 70 -13.03 -14.79 -15.07
C PRO A 70 -13.17 -15.89 -14.01
N ALA A 71 -13.30 -17.14 -14.48
CA ALA A 71 -13.55 -18.30 -13.63
C ALA A 71 -12.34 -18.67 -12.75
N LEU A 72 -12.63 -19.30 -11.60
CA LEU A 72 -11.65 -19.81 -10.63
C LEU A 72 -10.67 -18.75 -10.12
N ARG A 73 -11.12 -17.49 -10.02
CA ARG A 73 -10.35 -16.37 -9.48
C ARG A 73 -11.05 -15.78 -8.26
N SER A 74 -10.27 -15.29 -7.30
CA SER A 74 -10.77 -14.69 -6.06
C SER A 74 -11.16 -13.23 -6.30
N LEU A 75 -12.41 -13.02 -6.72
CA LEU A 75 -12.93 -11.73 -7.15
C LEU A 75 -13.73 -11.03 -6.05
N PHE A 76 -13.68 -9.70 -6.05
CA PHE A 76 -14.51 -8.86 -5.20
C PHE A 76 -14.79 -7.51 -5.87
N PHE A 77 -15.74 -6.76 -5.32
CA PHE A 77 -16.30 -5.58 -5.98
C PHE A 77 -16.24 -4.33 -5.12
N VAL A 78 -16.04 -3.18 -5.77
CA VAL A 78 -16.26 -1.86 -5.20
C VAL A 78 -17.33 -1.16 -6.02
N ALA A 79 -18.41 -0.73 -5.37
CA ALA A 79 -19.43 0.11 -5.99
C ALA A 79 -18.90 1.54 -6.14
N LEU A 80 -18.95 2.08 -7.36
CA LEU A 80 -18.44 3.40 -7.70
C LEU A 80 -19.57 4.36 -8.10
N ASP A 81 -19.45 5.62 -7.68
CA ASP A 81 -20.34 6.71 -8.08
C ASP A 81 -20.01 7.24 -9.50
N GLU A 82 -20.66 8.34 -9.91
CA GLU A 82 -20.44 8.98 -11.21
C GLU A 82 -19.04 9.61 -11.38
N ASN A 83 -18.34 9.85 -10.28
CA ASN A 83 -17.00 10.43 -10.23
C ASN A 83 -15.92 9.38 -9.96
N ASP A 84 -16.27 8.10 -10.04
CA ASP A 84 -15.42 6.96 -9.74
C ASP A 84 -14.93 6.92 -8.29
N ASN A 85 -15.66 7.54 -7.35
CA ASN A 85 -15.37 7.38 -5.93
C ASN A 85 -16.07 6.16 -5.34
N SER A 86 -15.43 5.54 -4.36
CA SER A 86 -15.92 4.34 -3.67
C SER A 86 -17.14 4.62 -2.77
N VAL A 87 -18.30 4.13 -3.19
CA VAL A 87 -19.50 4.13 -2.34
C VAL A 87 -19.43 3.01 -1.31
N LYS A 88 -19.11 1.78 -1.75
CA LYS A 88 -19.06 0.60 -0.86
C LYS A 88 -18.10 -0.44 -1.39
N ARG A 89 -17.24 -0.97 -0.51
CA ARG A 89 -16.29 -2.05 -0.81
C ARG A 89 -16.75 -3.37 -0.20
N MET A 90 -16.65 -4.45 -0.96
CA MET A 90 -16.80 -5.82 -0.47
C MET A 90 -15.52 -6.23 0.30
N HIS A 91 -15.66 -6.68 1.55
CA HIS A 91 -14.54 -7.11 2.42
C HIS A 91 -14.44 -8.65 2.48
N SER A 92 -14.72 -9.30 1.37
CA SER A 92 -14.67 -10.74 1.17
C SER A 92 -14.42 -10.98 -0.32
N PHE A 93 -14.27 -12.23 -0.74
CA PHE A 93 -14.17 -12.58 -2.15
C PHE A 93 -15.16 -13.70 -2.48
N LEU A 94 -15.42 -13.84 -3.77
CA LEU A 94 -16.13 -14.98 -4.35
C LEU A 94 -15.31 -15.56 -5.50
N ALA A 95 -15.71 -16.75 -5.95
CA ALA A 95 -15.21 -17.35 -7.17
C ALA A 95 -16.40 -17.99 -7.92
N VAL A 96 -16.26 -18.11 -9.23
CA VAL A 96 -17.23 -18.82 -10.09
C VAL A 96 -16.54 -19.93 -10.86
N MET A 97 -17.23 -21.04 -11.09
CA MET A 97 -16.77 -22.14 -11.93
C MET A 97 -16.93 -21.76 -13.43
N PRO A 98 -16.17 -22.41 -14.34
CA PRO A 98 -16.37 -22.21 -15.77
C PRO A 98 -17.80 -22.56 -16.20
N GLY A 99 -18.48 -21.62 -16.88
CA GLY A 99 -19.87 -21.79 -17.31
C GLY A 99 -20.92 -21.60 -16.20
N GLU A 100 -20.51 -21.33 -14.96
CA GLU A 100 -21.45 -21.10 -13.86
C GLU A 100 -22.12 -19.72 -13.96
N THR A 101 -23.43 -19.70 -13.74
CA THR A 101 -24.17 -18.48 -13.42
C THR A 101 -24.54 -18.47 -11.95
N THR A 102 -23.86 -17.62 -11.19
CA THR A 102 -24.19 -17.34 -9.78
C THR A 102 -24.86 -15.97 -9.63
N SER A 103 -25.66 -15.79 -8.58
CA SER A 103 -26.33 -14.53 -8.27
C SER A 103 -26.16 -14.08 -6.81
N CYS A 104 -25.97 -12.78 -6.59
CA CYS A 104 -26.04 -12.14 -5.28
C CYS A 104 -27.29 -11.25 -5.20
N VAL A 105 -27.95 -11.22 -4.04
CA VAL A 105 -29.11 -10.36 -3.80
C VAL A 105 -28.67 -8.90 -3.72
N GLY A 106 -27.48 -8.65 -3.18
CA GLY A 106 -27.01 -7.29 -3.00
C GLY A 106 -25.53 -7.16 -2.71
N CYS A 107 -25.09 -5.95 -2.35
CA CYS A 107 -23.70 -5.68 -2.02
C CYS A 107 -23.42 -6.08 -0.56
N HIS A 108 -22.96 -7.33 -0.35
CA HIS A 108 -22.55 -7.85 0.95
C HIS A 108 -23.71 -8.03 1.95
N GLU A 109 -24.85 -8.50 1.43
CA GLU A 109 -26.04 -8.96 2.13
C GLU A 109 -25.77 -10.14 3.10
N GLN A 110 -26.79 -10.51 3.88
CA GLN A 110 -26.77 -11.78 4.59
C GLN A 110 -26.97 -12.93 3.58
N ARG A 111 -26.12 -13.96 3.62
CA ARG A 111 -26.16 -15.09 2.66
C ARG A 111 -27.48 -15.86 2.63
N GLN A 112 -28.23 -15.82 3.73
CA GLN A 112 -29.55 -16.46 3.86
C GLN A 112 -30.71 -15.51 3.48
N LYS A 113 -30.40 -14.28 3.03
CA LYS A 113 -31.42 -13.32 2.65
C LYS A 113 -32.10 -13.80 1.37
N THR A 114 -33.40 -14.00 1.45
CA THR A 114 -34.23 -14.28 0.28
C THR A 114 -34.17 -13.09 -0.68
N PRO A 115 -33.97 -13.34 -2.00
CA PRO A 115 -34.19 -12.35 -3.05
C PRO A 115 -35.50 -11.58 -2.84
N VAL A 116 -35.45 -10.25 -2.93
CA VAL A 116 -36.68 -9.46 -2.88
C VAL A 116 -37.40 -9.65 -4.22
N ALA A 117 -38.66 -10.10 -4.17
CA ALA A 117 -39.50 -10.10 -5.36
C ALA A 117 -39.70 -8.64 -5.78
N THR A 118 -39.15 -8.24 -6.94
CA THR A 118 -39.40 -6.91 -7.49
C THR A 118 -40.80 -6.88 -8.09
N GLU A 119 -41.61 -5.86 -7.76
CA GLU A 119 -42.97 -5.71 -8.30
C GLU A 119 -42.99 -5.52 -9.84
N THR A 120 -41.84 -5.24 -10.45
CA THR A 120 -41.65 -5.14 -11.90
C THR A 120 -40.88 -6.35 -12.46
N ALA A 121 -41.38 -6.84 -13.60
CA ALA A 121 -40.87 -7.98 -14.34
C ALA A 121 -39.40 -7.80 -14.78
N ALA A 122 -38.58 -8.83 -14.51
CA ALA A 122 -37.21 -9.06 -14.97
C ALA A 122 -36.21 -7.89 -14.77
N LEU A 123 -35.17 -8.14 -13.96
CA LEU A 123 -34.03 -7.23 -13.75
C LEU A 123 -33.54 -6.63 -15.08
N GLN A 124 -33.33 -5.32 -15.12
CA GLN A 124 -32.91 -4.64 -16.36
C GLN A 124 -31.63 -5.24 -16.95
N ALA A 125 -30.68 -5.63 -16.09
CA ALA A 125 -29.43 -6.22 -16.54
C ALA A 125 -29.60 -7.56 -17.27
N LEU A 126 -30.70 -8.29 -17.03
CA LEU A 126 -31.01 -9.56 -17.72
C LEU A 126 -31.69 -9.37 -19.08
N LYS A 127 -32.04 -8.14 -19.46
CA LYS A 127 -32.60 -7.83 -20.78
C LYS A 127 -31.54 -7.81 -21.89
N ARG A 128 -30.26 -7.94 -21.53
CA ARG A 128 -29.12 -7.98 -22.43
C ARG A 128 -28.13 -9.08 -22.03
N ALA A 129 -27.19 -9.37 -22.93
CA ALA A 129 -26.08 -10.28 -22.66
C ALA A 129 -25.22 -9.77 -21.49
N PRO A 130 -24.52 -10.66 -20.76
CA PRO A 130 -23.65 -10.23 -19.66
C PRO A 130 -22.56 -9.28 -20.18
N SER A 131 -22.29 -8.24 -19.40
CA SER A 131 -21.22 -7.29 -19.72
C SER A 131 -19.85 -7.94 -19.50
N PRO A 132 -18.93 -7.87 -20.47
CA PRO A 132 -17.54 -8.23 -20.19
C PRO A 132 -16.93 -7.23 -19.21
N VAL A 133 -16.02 -7.68 -18.34
CA VAL A 133 -15.23 -6.77 -17.51
C VAL A 133 -14.32 -5.96 -18.42
N THR A 134 -14.50 -4.64 -18.44
CA THR A 134 -13.76 -3.73 -19.32
C THR A 134 -12.53 -3.18 -18.59
N PRO A 135 -11.29 -3.45 -19.06
CA PRO A 135 -10.09 -2.87 -18.47
C PRO A 135 -10.11 -1.35 -18.47
N ILE A 136 -9.48 -0.73 -17.47
CA ILE A 136 -9.40 0.73 -17.37
C ILE A 136 -8.19 1.19 -18.16
N ALA A 137 -8.43 1.95 -19.23
CA ALA A 137 -7.36 2.39 -20.14
C ALA A 137 -6.31 3.23 -19.41
N GLY A 138 -5.02 2.93 -19.67
CA GLY A 138 -3.89 3.65 -19.08
C GLY A 138 -3.58 3.29 -17.63
N ILE A 139 -4.42 2.51 -16.94
CA ILE A 139 -4.22 2.14 -15.54
C ILE A 139 -3.56 0.75 -15.46
N PRO A 140 -2.48 0.57 -14.67
CA PRO A 140 -1.86 -0.74 -14.49
C PRO A 140 -2.82 -1.71 -13.78
N ASP A 141 -2.73 -3.00 -14.10
CA ASP A 141 -3.54 -4.02 -13.45
C ASP A 141 -3.05 -4.27 -12.01
N VAL A 142 -1.74 -4.13 -11.75
CA VAL A 142 -1.12 -4.20 -10.41
C VAL A 142 -0.21 -2.99 -10.20
N PHE A 143 -0.54 -2.18 -9.20
CA PHE A 143 0.22 -0.98 -8.85
C PHE A 143 1.52 -1.29 -8.11
N ASP A 144 2.53 -0.47 -8.38
CA ASP A 144 3.80 -0.38 -7.69
C ASP A 144 4.05 1.09 -7.32
N TYR A 145 4.11 1.41 -6.03
CA TYR A 145 4.08 2.80 -5.57
C TYR A 145 5.27 3.64 -6.06
N PRO A 146 6.53 3.20 -5.93
CA PRO A 146 7.67 3.94 -6.48
C PRO A 146 7.58 4.15 -7.99
N ARG A 147 7.06 3.17 -8.74
CA ARG A 147 6.92 3.26 -10.21
C ARG A 147 5.75 4.16 -10.64
N ASP A 148 4.60 4.02 -10.00
CA ASP A 148 3.32 4.52 -10.52
C ASP A 148 2.82 5.78 -9.82
N ILE A 149 3.15 5.97 -8.54
CA ILE A 149 2.59 7.04 -7.70
C ILE A 149 3.61 8.09 -7.34
N GLN A 150 4.83 7.68 -6.95
CA GLN A 150 5.88 8.63 -6.60
C GLN A 150 6.15 9.68 -7.70
N PRO A 151 6.20 9.33 -9.01
CA PRO A 151 6.44 10.34 -10.05
C PRO A 151 5.37 11.43 -10.13
N ILE A 152 4.12 11.11 -9.76
CA ILE A 152 3.02 12.09 -9.69
C ILE A 152 3.27 13.04 -8.51
N LEU A 153 3.68 12.50 -7.35
CA LEU A 153 4.02 13.32 -6.18
C LEU A 153 5.26 14.18 -6.43
N ASP A 154 6.26 13.64 -7.12
CA ASP A 154 7.47 14.38 -7.49
C ASP A 154 7.14 15.61 -8.34
N LYS A 155 6.20 15.46 -9.27
CA LYS A 155 5.76 16.53 -10.16
C LYS A 155 4.92 17.60 -9.48
N HIS A 156 4.02 17.21 -8.56
CA HIS A 156 2.96 18.10 -8.08
C HIS A 156 3.05 18.46 -6.59
N CYS A 157 3.86 17.76 -5.81
CA CYS A 157 3.84 17.86 -4.34
C CYS A 157 5.22 18.09 -3.73
N VAL A 158 6.27 17.47 -4.29
CA VAL A 158 7.60 17.44 -3.66
C VAL A 158 8.25 18.82 -3.59
N GLU A 159 7.92 19.77 -4.47
CA GLU A 159 8.48 21.13 -4.39
C GLU A 159 8.22 21.81 -3.04
N CYS A 160 7.02 21.64 -2.46
CA CYS A 160 6.66 22.21 -1.15
C CYS A 160 6.84 21.20 0.00
N HIS A 161 6.67 19.90 -0.27
CA HIS A 161 6.71 18.84 0.73
C HIS A 161 8.02 18.03 0.69
N ASN A 162 9.15 18.72 0.83
CA ASN A 162 10.49 18.11 0.91
C ASN A 162 11.22 18.50 2.21
N TYR A 163 12.50 18.14 2.32
CA TYR A 163 13.32 18.44 3.50
C TYR A 163 13.69 19.92 3.65
N ASP A 164 13.60 20.73 2.60
CA ASP A 164 14.03 22.13 2.66
C ASP A 164 12.84 23.08 2.92
N ARG A 165 11.65 22.75 2.43
CA ARG A 165 10.42 23.55 2.64
C ARG A 165 9.44 22.96 3.66
N ARG A 166 9.36 21.63 3.75
CA ARG A 166 8.53 20.84 4.70
C ARG A 166 7.16 21.47 5.03
N GLU A 167 6.48 22.01 4.03
CA GLU A 167 5.21 22.69 4.25
C GLU A 167 4.17 21.70 4.77
N GLY A 168 3.30 22.15 5.68
CA GLY A 168 2.37 21.28 6.40
C GLY A 168 3.04 20.25 7.33
N GLY A 169 4.37 20.33 7.53
CA GLY A 169 5.13 19.43 8.40
C GLY A 169 5.28 18.00 7.85
N ILE A 170 5.10 17.80 6.54
CA ILE A 170 5.16 16.49 5.88
C ILE A 170 6.25 16.42 4.81
N ILE A 171 6.72 15.21 4.54
CA ILE A 171 7.75 14.91 3.54
C ILE A 171 7.17 13.87 2.58
N LEU A 172 7.11 14.23 1.29
CA LEU A 172 6.54 13.41 0.22
C LEU A 172 7.58 12.98 -0.81
N THR A 173 8.87 13.06 -0.47
CA THR A 173 9.95 12.58 -1.32
C THR A 173 10.02 11.05 -1.33
N GLY A 174 10.48 10.49 -2.45
CA GLY A 174 10.71 9.06 -2.63
C GLY A 174 11.89 8.47 -1.86
N ASP A 175 12.57 9.25 -1.01
CA ASP A 175 13.72 8.80 -0.21
C ASP A 175 13.41 7.56 0.60
N HIS A 176 14.40 6.67 0.68
CA HIS A 176 14.28 5.39 1.33
C HIS A 176 14.40 5.51 2.84
N GLY A 177 13.35 5.12 3.55
CA GLY A 177 13.48 4.66 4.93
C GLY A 177 13.91 3.19 4.97
N PRO A 178 13.90 2.56 6.16
CA PRO A 178 14.36 1.18 6.33
C PRO A 178 13.54 0.11 5.59
N ILE A 179 12.27 0.40 5.27
CA ILE A 179 11.36 -0.48 4.51
C ILE A 179 10.61 0.33 3.45
N PHE A 180 9.91 1.38 3.89
CA PHE A 180 9.09 2.23 3.03
C PHE A 180 9.84 3.49 2.61
N SER A 181 9.42 4.15 1.53
CA SER A 181 9.82 5.52 1.24
C SER A 181 9.15 6.48 2.23
N HIS A 182 9.75 7.67 2.40
CA HIS A 182 9.24 8.70 3.30
C HIS A 182 7.83 9.14 2.89
N SER A 183 7.60 9.32 1.59
CA SER A 183 6.29 9.60 0.99
C SER A 183 5.22 8.55 1.30
N TYR A 184 5.50 7.27 1.03
CA TYR A 184 4.56 6.19 1.26
C TYR A 184 4.19 6.12 2.73
N TYR A 185 5.20 6.14 3.61
CA TYR A 185 5.00 6.12 5.06
C TYR A 185 4.17 7.32 5.52
N THR A 186 4.48 8.53 5.05
CA THR A 186 3.73 9.74 5.38
C THR A 186 2.25 9.62 4.98
N LEU A 187 1.97 9.20 3.75
CA LEU A 187 0.58 9.09 3.26
C LEU A 187 -0.22 8.03 4.04
N THR A 188 0.36 6.85 4.27
CA THR A 188 -0.35 5.74 4.91
C THR A 188 -0.45 5.88 6.43
N ALA A 189 0.64 6.31 7.09
CA ALA A 189 0.73 6.33 8.54
C ALA A 189 0.07 7.58 9.14
N PHE A 190 -0.02 8.69 8.38
CA PHE A 190 -0.74 9.89 8.83
C PHE A 190 -2.21 9.92 8.37
N GLY A 191 -2.72 8.84 7.77
CA GLY A 191 -4.14 8.69 7.45
C GLY A 191 -4.62 9.51 6.25
N TRP A 192 -3.73 9.86 5.32
CA TRP A 192 -4.12 10.56 4.07
C TRP A 192 -4.87 9.64 3.08
N ILE A 193 -4.73 8.33 3.25
CA ILE A 193 -5.43 7.32 2.46
C ILE A 193 -6.22 6.34 3.34
N SER A 194 -7.33 5.82 2.82
CA SER A 194 -8.14 4.78 3.42
C SER A 194 -8.17 3.55 2.51
N ASP A 195 -7.31 2.58 2.81
CA ASP A 195 -6.89 1.47 1.93
C ASP A 195 -7.56 0.12 2.25
N GLY A 196 -8.64 0.12 3.04
CA GLY A 196 -9.34 -1.12 3.43
C GLY A 196 -8.54 -2.01 4.38
N ARG A 197 -7.56 -1.43 5.10
CA ARG A 197 -6.72 -2.07 6.12
C ARG A 197 -7.45 -3.02 7.09
N ASP A 198 -6.69 -3.95 7.64
CA ASP A 198 -7.17 -4.95 8.61
C ASP A 198 -7.61 -4.29 9.93
N ARG A 199 -8.91 -3.97 10.03
CA ARG A 199 -9.53 -3.35 11.20
C ARG A 199 -10.32 -4.40 11.98
N LEU A 200 -10.27 -4.31 13.30
CA LEU A 200 -11.13 -5.09 14.21
C LEU A 200 -12.63 -4.87 13.93
N ARG A 201 -13.01 -3.66 13.50
CA ARG A 201 -14.38 -3.32 13.13
C ARG A 201 -14.63 -3.64 11.65
N THR A 202 -15.54 -4.57 11.40
CA THR A 202 -16.00 -4.93 10.06
C THR A 202 -17.37 -4.30 9.74
N ASN A 203 -17.92 -4.59 8.55
CA ASN A 203 -19.24 -4.10 8.09
C ASN A 203 -19.39 -2.57 8.14
N LEU A 204 -18.38 -1.87 7.63
CA LEU A 204 -18.29 -0.42 7.71
C LEU A 204 -19.39 0.27 6.87
N PRO A 205 -19.84 1.49 7.24
CA PRO A 205 -20.79 2.26 6.46
C PRO A 205 -20.26 2.59 5.04
N PRO A 206 -21.13 3.01 4.12
CA PRO A 206 -20.71 3.49 2.80
C PRO A 206 -19.74 4.68 2.96
N ARG A 207 -18.82 4.86 2.00
CA ARG A 207 -17.86 5.98 1.93
C ARG A 207 -16.89 6.07 3.12
N THR A 208 -16.60 4.95 3.77
CA THR A 208 -15.62 4.89 4.89
C THR A 208 -14.30 4.22 4.53
N VAL A 209 -14.21 3.66 3.32
CA VAL A 209 -13.05 2.99 2.74
C VAL A 209 -12.89 3.44 1.30
N GLY A 210 -11.64 3.50 0.84
CA GLY A 210 -11.28 3.90 -0.51
C GLY A 210 -11.23 5.40 -0.69
N THR A 211 -11.39 5.84 -1.93
CA THR A 211 -11.29 7.22 -2.40
C THR A 211 -12.25 8.17 -1.71
N SER A 212 -13.51 7.80 -1.47
CA SER A 212 -14.45 8.67 -0.75
C SER A 212 -14.04 8.96 0.69
N ALA A 213 -13.20 8.11 1.29
CA ALA A 213 -12.71 8.25 2.67
C ALA A 213 -11.27 8.74 2.75
N SER A 214 -10.63 9.05 1.63
CA SER A 214 -9.21 9.41 1.57
C SER A 214 -9.05 10.92 1.45
N PRO A 215 -8.57 11.64 2.49
CA PRO A 215 -8.36 13.09 2.42
C PRO A 215 -7.46 13.52 1.27
N LEU A 216 -6.52 12.65 0.85
CA LEU A 216 -5.66 12.90 -0.30
C LEU A 216 -6.45 13.28 -1.55
N MET A 217 -7.61 12.67 -1.82
CA MET A 217 -8.38 12.94 -3.04
C MET A 217 -8.80 14.41 -3.18
N LYS A 218 -9.03 15.10 -2.06
CA LYS A 218 -9.31 16.55 -2.06
C LYS A 218 -8.08 17.38 -2.44
N MET A 219 -6.87 16.91 -2.12
CA MET A 219 -5.65 17.61 -2.51
C MET A 219 -5.37 17.52 -4.02
N LEU A 220 -6.04 16.59 -4.72
CA LEU A 220 -5.86 16.34 -6.15
C LEU A 220 -6.92 17.02 -7.03
N ASP A 221 -7.96 17.62 -6.45
CA ASP A 221 -9.12 18.18 -7.17
C ASP A 221 -8.85 19.55 -7.81
N GLY A 222 -7.62 20.05 -7.67
CA GLY A 222 -7.20 21.36 -8.15
C GLY A 222 -7.48 22.52 -7.18
N SER A 223 -8.09 22.28 -6.02
CA SER A 223 -8.28 23.33 -4.99
C SER A 223 -7.04 23.58 -4.13
N HIS A 224 -6.07 22.65 -4.13
CA HIS A 224 -4.85 22.77 -3.36
C HIS A 224 -3.78 23.57 -4.10
N TYR A 225 -3.84 24.90 -3.97
CA TYR A 225 -2.88 25.85 -4.55
C TYR A 225 -2.65 25.59 -6.04
N ASP A 226 -1.40 25.40 -6.45
CA ASP A 226 -0.97 25.19 -7.83
C ASP A 226 -0.93 23.71 -8.25
N ALA A 227 -1.33 22.77 -7.37
CA ALA A 227 -1.37 21.36 -7.71
C ALA A 227 -2.54 21.09 -8.68
N LYS A 228 -2.22 21.03 -9.99
CA LYS A 228 -3.19 20.77 -11.08
C LYS A 228 -2.87 19.44 -11.76
N LEU A 229 -3.48 18.36 -11.27
CA LEU A 229 -3.33 17.03 -11.85
C LEU A 229 -4.27 16.82 -13.02
N THR A 230 -3.79 16.13 -14.05
CA THR A 230 -4.64 15.60 -15.13
C THR A 230 -5.59 14.53 -14.58
N ARG A 231 -6.70 14.28 -15.29
CA ARG A 231 -7.63 13.20 -14.91
C ARG A 231 -6.93 11.84 -14.80
N HIS A 232 -5.99 11.56 -15.70
CA HIS A 232 -5.22 10.31 -15.66
C HIS A 232 -4.36 10.19 -14.40
N GLU A 233 -3.65 11.25 -13.99
CA GLU A 233 -2.85 11.25 -12.75
C GLU A 233 -3.74 11.09 -11.51
N GLN A 234 -4.91 11.74 -11.49
CA GLN A 234 -5.91 11.54 -10.43
C GLN A 234 -6.40 10.09 -10.38
N ASP A 235 -6.67 9.48 -11.55
CA ASP A 235 -7.14 8.10 -11.64
C ASP A 235 -6.05 7.08 -11.26
N MET A 236 -4.77 7.35 -11.54
CA MET A 236 -3.64 6.54 -11.05
C MET A 236 -3.65 6.46 -9.51
N ILE A 237 -3.79 7.60 -8.83
CA ILE A 237 -3.85 7.62 -7.35
C ILE A 237 -5.15 6.99 -6.84
N ARG A 238 -6.28 7.29 -7.48
CA ARG A 238 -7.59 6.72 -7.15
C ARG A 238 -7.56 5.20 -7.16
N TYR A 239 -7.12 4.61 -8.26
CA TYR A 239 -7.15 3.18 -8.44
C TYR A 239 -6.07 2.46 -7.63
N TRP A 240 -4.94 3.11 -7.34
CA TRP A 240 -3.99 2.62 -6.34
C TRP A 240 -4.61 2.52 -4.94
N ILE A 241 -5.39 3.52 -4.51
CA ILE A 241 -6.14 3.47 -3.24
C ILE A 241 -7.17 2.33 -3.26
N GLU A 242 -7.93 2.20 -4.36
CA GLU A 242 -8.95 1.15 -4.46
C GLU A 242 -8.35 -0.26 -4.46
N SER A 243 -7.16 -0.45 -5.03
CA SER A 243 -6.41 -1.72 -5.01
C SER A 243 -5.58 -1.91 -3.73
N ALA A 244 -6.04 -1.35 -2.61
CA ALA A 244 -5.45 -1.46 -1.27
C ALA A 244 -4.04 -0.86 -1.08
N ALA A 245 -3.70 0.14 -1.90
CA ALA A 245 -2.51 0.98 -1.76
C ALA A 245 -1.20 0.21 -1.50
N PRO A 246 -0.86 -0.80 -2.33
CA PRO A 246 0.37 -1.58 -2.14
C PRO A 246 1.60 -0.68 -2.29
N TYR A 247 2.67 -1.05 -1.58
CA TYR A 247 3.97 -0.42 -1.74
C TYR A 247 4.75 -1.04 -2.93
N PRO A 248 5.26 -2.29 -2.86
CA PRO A 248 5.73 -3.01 -4.03
C PRO A 248 4.57 -3.58 -4.83
N GLY A 249 4.67 -3.57 -6.16
CA GLY A 249 3.75 -4.27 -7.07
C GLY A 249 4.18 -5.71 -7.40
N THR A 250 5.06 -6.29 -6.58
CA THR A 250 5.62 -7.63 -6.78
C THR A 250 5.81 -8.37 -5.45
N TYR A 251 5.53 -9.67 -5.44
CA TYR A 251 5.81 -10.55 -4.31
C TYR A 251 7.29 -10.90 -4.17
N ALA A 252 8.11 -10.64 -5.18
CA ALA A 252 9.56 -10.78 -5.13
C ALA A 252 10.21 -9.91 -4.04
N ALA A 253 9.57 -8.79 -3.68
CA ALA A 253 10.00 -7.89 -2.62
C ALA A 253 9.93 -8.52 -1.20
N LEU A 254 9.14 -9.58 -1.02
CA LEU A 254 8.93 -10.17 0.28
C LEU A 254 10.23 -10.75 0.87
N GLY A 255 10.54 -10.36 2.10
CA GLY A 255 11.65 -10.94 2.86
C GLY A 255 13.05 -10.48 2.43
N THR A 256 13.18 -9.46 1.59
CA THR A 256 14.49 -8.95 1.11
C THR A 256 14.53 -7.42 1.03
N GLY A 257 15.74 -6.87 0.92
CA GLY A 257 15.98 -5.44 0.65
C GLY A 257 15.65 -4.48 1.79
N MET A 258 15.41 -4.97 3.01
CA MET A 258 14.97 -4.14 4.14
C MET A 258 15.96 -4.18 5.29
N ILE A 259 16.06 -3.09 6.07
CA ILE A 259 16.67 -3.11 7.40
C ILE A 259 15.54 -3.18 8.42
N GLY A 260 15.54 -4.19 9.30
CA GLY A 260 14.50 -4.36 10.31
C GLY A 260 13.17 -4.88 9.76
N GLY A 261 13.22 -5.85 8.85
CA GLY A 261 12.04 -6.61 8.38
C GLY A 261 11.49 -7.57 9.44
N PHE A 262 10.58 -8.45 9.04
CA PHE A 262 9.90 -9.40 9.95
C PHE A 262 10.02 -10.88 9.52
N PRO A 263 11.22 -11.43 9.24
CA PRO A 263 11.35 -12.84 8.92
C PRO A 263 10.75 -13.70 10.04
N LYS A 264 9.89 -14.66 9.69
CA LYS A 264 9.13 -15.50 10.62
C LYS A 264 8.34 -14.70 11.67
N SER A 265 7.86 -13.51 11.29
CA SER A 265 7.11 -12.59 12.16
C SER A 265 7.90 -12.00 13.34
N VAL A 266 9.23 -12.10 13.33
CA VAL A 266 10.11 -11.54 14.37
C VAL A 266 10.86 -10.35 13.79
N LEU A 267 10.94 -9.25 14.54
CA LEU A 267 11.71 -8.07 14.12
C LEU A 267 13.19 -8.44 13.94
N GLU A 268 13.68 -8.25 12.73
CA GLU A 268 15.11 -8.40 12.39
C GLU A 268 15.91 -7.25 13.03
N THR A 269 16.99 -7.56 13.75
CA THR A 269 17.76 -6.56 14.54
C THR A 269 19.28 -6.77 14.46
N THR A 270 19.78 -7.57 13.51
CA THR A 270 21.22 -7.80 13.34
C THR A 270 21.99 -6.52 13.07
N GLU A 271 21.35 -5.53 12.45
CA GLU A 271 21.89 -4.17 12.28
C GLU A 271 22.39 -3.55 13.59
N ARG A 272 21.77 -3.86 14.74
CA ARG A 272 22.17 -3.32 16.06
C ARG A 272 23.57 -3.75 16.50
N LYS A 273 24.17 -4.75 15.84
CA LYS A 273 25.54 -5.23 16.09
C LYS A 273 26.59 -4.47 15.27
N TRP A 274 26.19 -3.58 14.36
CA TRP A 274 27.16 -2.76 13.62
C TRP A 274 27.86 -1.79 14.58
N PRO A 275 29.18 -1.58 14.47
CA PRO A 275 29.89 -0.62 15.31
C PRO A 275 29.25 0.77 15.27
N GLN A 276 28.88 1.25 14.08
CA GLN A 276 28.22 2.54 13.89
C GLN A 276 26.85 2.60 14.58
N ALA A 277 26.11 1.49 14.62
CA ALA A 277 24.80 1.43 15.28
C ALA A 277 24.92 1.51 16.80
N ILE A 278 25.93 0.87 17.38
CA ILE A 278 26.23 0.95 18.82
C ILE A 278 26.62 2.39 19.19
N GLU A 279 27.57 2.97 18.47
CA GLU A 279 28.05 4.34 18.70
C GLU A 279 26.92 5.38 18.55
N ALA A 280 26.07 5.22 17.51
CA ALA A 280 24.92 6.09 17.30
C ALA A 280 23.87 5.92 18.42
N ALA A 281 23.59 4.71 18.87
CA ALA A 281 22.64 4.47 19.96
C ALA A 281 23.11 5.09 21.29
N GLU A 282 24.42 5.07 21.56
CA GLU A 282 25.03 5.76 22.71
C GLU A 282 24.91 7.28 22.58
N ALA A 283 25.21 7.83 21.40
CA ALA A 283 25.05 9.26 21.09
C ALA A 283 23.59 9.72 21.25
N ILE A 284 22.64 9.01 20.65
CA ILE A 284 21.19 9.28 20.78
C ILE A 284 20.77 9.20 22.25
N THR A 285 21.25 8.19 22.98
CA THR A 285 20.93 8.08 24.42
C THR A 285 21.44 9.30 25.17
N ARG A 286 22.72 9.65 25.03
CA ARG A 286 23.32 10.79 25.74
C ARG A 286 22.66 12.13 25.39
N ARG A 287 22.31 12.35 24.12
CA ARG A 287 21.89 13.67 23.62
C ARG A 287 20.37 13.86 23.61
N CYS A 288 19.58 12.79 23.47
CA CYS A 288 18.15 12.91 23.27
C CYS A 288 17.31 12.52 24.50
N THR A 289 17.78 11.65 25.40
CA THR A 289 16.92 11.15 26.49
C THR A 289 16.61 12.16 27.59
N GLY A 290 17.31 13.29 27.63
CA GLY A 290 16.93 14.41 28.50
C GLY A 290 15.56 14.99 28.14
N CYS A 291 15.17 14.93 26.85
CA CYS A 291 13.88 15.44 26.36
C CYS A 291 12.93 14.31 25.91
N HIS A 292 13.46 13.13 25.56
CA HIS A 292 12.70 11.99 25.07
C HIS A 292 12.60 10.85 26.09
N ASP A 293 11.39 10.37 26.34
CA ASP A 293 11.11 9.23 27.21
C ASP A 293 10.06 8.29 26.58
N LYS A 294 9.42 7.43 27.40
CA LYS A 294 8.38 6.51 26.91
C LYS A 294 7.13 7.19 26.33
N SER A 295 6.83 8.44 26.71
CA SER A 295 5.70 9.22 26.18
C SER A 295 6.03 9.96 24.87
N LEU A 296 7.31 10.17 24.58
CA LEU A 296 7.80 10.74 23.33
C LEU A 296 9.07 10.00 22.88
N PRO A 297 8.97 8.72 22.50
CA PRO A 297 10.14 7.90 22.24
C PRO A 297 10.79 8.28 20.91
N VAL A 298 12.11 8.08 20.83
CA VAL A 298 12.93 8.27 19.62
C VAL A 298 13.66 6.96 19.32
N PRO A 299 13.73 6.50 18.06
CA PRO A 299 14.37 5.23 17.72
C PRO A 299 15.88 5.35 17.91
N LYS A 300 16.47 4.34 18.56
CA LYS A 300 17.93 4.31 18.80
C LYS A 300 18.70 3.59 17.69
N TYR A 301 18.00 2.77 16.91
CA TYR A 301 18.57 1.94 15.86
C TYR A 301 17.72 2.07 14.59
N ILE A 302 18.30 1.82 13.42
CA ILE A 302 17.56 1.85 12.15
C ILE A 302 16.42 0.83 12.15
N SER A 303 16.65 -0.32 12.80
CA SER A 303 15.67 -1.40 12.97
C SER A 303 14.62 -1.14 14.06
N ASP A 304 14.75 -0.09 14.88
CA ASP A 304 13.89 0.16 16.04
C ASP A 304 12.46 0.53 15.64
N ASN A 305 11.49 -0.32 15.96
CA ASN A 305 10.08 -0.10 15.66
C ASN A 305 9.31 0.58 16.80
N LEU A 306 9.97 0.99 17.89
CA LEU A 306 9.36 1.63 19.07
C LEU A 306 8.22 0.81 19.71
N GLY A 307 8.20 -0.50 19.49
CA GLY A 307 7.11 -1.37 19.95
C GLY A 307 5.77 -1.10 19.24
N LEU A 308 5.77 -0.50 18.06
CA LEU A 308 4.57 -0.29 17.25
C LEU A 308 3.94 -1.64 16.86
N ILE A 309 2.62 -1.74 17.04
CA ILE A 309 1.82 -2.85 16.53
C ILE A 309 1.45 -2.52 15.08
N LEU A 310 2.18 -3.10 14.14
CA LEU A 310 2.00 -2.83 12.71
C LEU A 310 0.67 -3.32 12.14
N SER A 311 0.02 -4.31 12.78
CA SER A 311 -1.17 -4.95 12.22
C SER A 311 -2.47 -4.17 12.39
N ASN A 312 -2.45 -3.02 13.09
CA ASN A 312 -3.55 -2.06 13.17
C ASN A 312 -3.04 -0.79 13.86
N PRO A 313 -2.20 0.03 13.20
CA PRO A 313 -1.60 1.19 13.84
C PRO A 313 -2.67 2.22 14.20
N ASP A 314 -2.65 2.71 15.45
CA ASP A 314 -3.39 3.92 15.83
C ASP A 314 -2.66 5.14 15.27
N PHE A 315 -3.33 5.91 14.41
CA PHE A 315 -2.78 7.10 13.80
C PHE A 315 -2.49 8.24 14.79
N ASN A 316 -3.14 8.21 15.95
CA ASN A 316 -2.91 9.19 17.01
C ASN A 316 -1.73 8.79 17.92
N ASP A 317 -1.17 7.58 17.74
CA ASP A 317 -0.01 7.15 18.49
C ASP A 317 1.20 7.98 18.07
N ILE A 318 1.79 8.70 19.03
CA ILE A 318 2.96 9.56 18.82
C ILE A 318 4.13 8.83 18.17
N ARG A 319 4.25 7.51 18.40
CA ARG A 319 5.29 6.66 17.81
C ARG A 319 5.20 6.59 16.29
N ILE A 320 4.03 6.84 15.70
CA ILE A 320 3.87 6.95 14.25
C ILE A 320 4.68 8.13 13.69
N ARG A 321 4.68 9.26 14.40
CA ARG A 321 5.45 10.46 14.02
C ARG A 321 6.94 10.31 14.32
N MET A 322 7.29 9.49 15.30
CA MET A 322 8.68 9.21 15.70
C MET A 322 9.27 7.97 15.03
N SER A 323 8.57 7.39 14.06
CA SER A 323 8.96 6.13 13.43
C SER A 323 10.32 6.21 12.73
N ARG A 324 11.06 5.10 12.77
CA ARG A 324 12.31 4.89 12.02
C ARG A 324 12.19 5.20 10.52
N HIS A 325 10.99 5.11 9.94
CA HIS A 325 10.76 5.42 8.53
C HIS A 325 10.84 6.92 8.22
N LEU A 326 10.69 7.79 9.22
CA LEU A 326 10.87 9.24 9.08
C LEU A 326 12.21 9.70 9.67
N MET A 327 12.67 9.04 10.74
CA MET A 327 13.89 9.42 11.44
C MET A 327 15.15 9.19 10.61
N PHE A 328 15.19 8.11 9.82
CA PHE A 328 16.35 7.73 9.02
C PHE A 328 16.05 7.89 7.52
N ASN A 329 16.83 8.74 6.84
CA ASN A 329 16.88 8.81 5.39
C ASN A 329 18.11 8.03 4.91
N LEU A 330 17.88 6.95 4.17
CA LEU A 330 18.92 6.05 3.67
C LEU A 330 19.22 6.28 2.18
N SER A 331 18.62 7.29 1.56
CA SER A 331 19.01 7.81 0.24
C SER A 331 19.98 9.00 0.37
N ARG A 332 19.65 9.92 1.27
CA ARG A 332 20.40 11.15 1.63
C ARG A 332 20.59 11.21 3.16
N PRO A 333 21.61 10.53 3.70
CA PRO A 333 21.85 10.42 5.14
C PRO A 333 21.81 11.73 5.91
N GLU A 334 22.37 12.80 5.36
CA GLU A 334 22.40 14.15 5.92
C GLU A 334 21.01 14.79 6.07
N LYS A 335 20.01 14.33 5.30
CA LYS A 335 18.62 14.77 5.39
C LYS A 335 17.79 13.95 6.40
N SER A 336 18.43 13.05 7.16
CA SER A 336 17.73 12.27 8.19
C SER A 336 17.14 13.16 9.27
N LEU A 337 15.86 12.99 9.62
CA LEU A 337 15.19 13.83 10.62
C LEU A 337 15.83 13.68 12.01
N ILE A 338 16.44 12.53 12.31
CA ILE A 338 17.22 12.30 13.55
C ILE A 338 18.46 13.22 13.65
N LEU A 339 18.93 13.77 12.53
CA LEU A 339 20.01 14.75 12.45
C LEU A 339 19.47 16.18 12.35
N LEU A 340 18.50 16.41 11.47
CA LEU A 340 17.99 17.74 11.18
C LEU A 340 17.20 18.34 12.35
N ALA A 341 16.35 17.56 13.03
CA ALA A 341 15.56 18.07 14.15
C ALA A 341 16.42 18.63 15.31
N PRO A 342 17.48 17.95 15.78
CA PRO A 342 18.34 18.46 16.86
C PRO A 342 19.41 19.48 16.44
N LEU A 343 19.67 19.67 15.14
CA LEU A 343 20.68 20.58 14.62
C LEU A 343 20.16 22.03 14.59
N ALA A 344 21.02 22.98 14.97
CA ALA A 344 20.73 24.41 14.94
C ALA A 344 20.31 24.89 13.54
N SER A 345 19.37 25.84 13.46
CA SER A 345 18.90 26.40 12.20
C SER A 345 20.02 27.08 11.39
N ASP A 346 20.92 27.80 12.06
CA ASP A 346 22.06 28.48 11.42
C ASP A 346 23.11 27.48 10.87
N ALA A 347 23.07 26.23 11.32
CA ALA A 347 23.88 25.13 10.80
C ALA A 347 23.14 24.29 9.73
N GLY A 348 21.99 24.77 9.26
CA GLY A 348 21.16 24.08 8.26
C GLY A 348 20.24 22.99 8.82
N GLY A 349 20.08 22.93 10.15
CA GLY A 349 19.10 22.07 10.81
C GLY A 349 17.71 22.70 10.89
N TYR A 350 16.79 22.00 11.54
CA TYR A 350 15.43 22.49 11.79
C TYR A 350 15.24 23.10 13.18
N GLY A 351 16.14 22.86 14.13
CA GLY A 351 16.02 23.38 15.50
C GLY A 351 14.70 23.04 16.19
N LEU A 352 14.18 21.82 16.00
CA LEU A 352 12.84 21.42 16.48
C LEU A 352 12.84 20.94 17.93
N CYS A 353 14.01 20.64 18.51
CA CYS A 353 14.10 20.16 19.88
C CYS A 353 13.66 21.25 20.87
N LYS A 354 12.90 20.83 21.87
CA LYS A 354 12.41 21.68 22.96
C LYS A 354 12.64 20.98 24.29
N GLN A 355 12.88 21.74 25.34
CA GLN A 355 12.86 21.21 26.70
C GLN A 355 11.50 20.58 26.97
N ARG A 356 11.52 19.52 27.76
CA ARG A 356 10.30 18.84 28.14
C ARG A 356 9.69 19.51 29.35
N ASP A 357 8.51 20.08 29.16
CA ASP A 357 7.61 20.50 30.23
C ASP A 357 6.35 19.63 30.17
N PRO A 358 6.16 18.67 31.09
CA PRO A 358 4.98 17.81 31.12
C PRO A 358 3.64 18.56 31.31
N GLY A 359 3.65 19.84 31.70
CA GLY A 359 2.46 20.65 31.95
C GLY A 359 2.18 21.75 30.92
N ALA A 360 3.13 22.08 30.05
CA ALA A 360 3.00 23.17 29.08
C ALA A 360 2.83 22.66 27.64
N ARG A 361 2.05 23.39 26.82
CA ARG A 361 2.00 23.19 25.37
C ARG A 361 3.26 23.78 24.70
N GLY A 362 4.42 23.24 25.06
CA GLY A 362 5.72 23.64 24.54
C GLY A 362 6.69 23.98 25.66
N GLY A 363 7.96 23.61 25.47
CA GLY A 363 9.08 24.07 26.28
C GLY A 363 10.05 24.93 25.49
N GLU A 364 11.01 25.51 26.19
CA GLU A 364 12.05 26.35 25.60
C GLU A 364 12.83 25.60 24.51
N PRO A 365 13.17 26.25 23.37
CA PRO A 365 14.00 25.64 22.34
C PRO A 365 15.32 25.11 22.91
N VAL A 366 15.74 23.93 22.45
CA VAL A 366 17.02 23.31 22.83
C VAL A 366 17.83 23.07 21.56
N THR A 367 18.98 23.72 21.47
CA THR A 367 19.98 23.35 20.46
C THR A 367 20.77 22.16 20.99
N VAL A 368 20.53 20.99 20.40
CA VAL A 368 21.24 19.77 20.78
C VAL A 368 22.59 19.71 20.07
N PHE A 369 22.64 20.01 18.77
CA PHE A 369 23.88 20.13 18.00
C PHE A 369 24.03 21.55 17.46
N ALA A 370 25.13 22.23 17.81
CA ALA A 370 25.43 23.56 17.29
C ALA A 370 25.91 23.51 15.83
N GLY A 371 26.53 22.41 15.41
CA GLY A 371 27.09 22.21 14.08
C GLY A 371 27.22 20.73 13.71
N THR A 372 27.52 20.47 12.43
CA THR A 372 27.70 19.12 11.89
C THR A 372 29.06 18.50 12.25
N ASP A 373 29.94 19.27 12.89
CA ASP A 373 31.24 18.83 13.39
C ASP A 373 31.19 18.18 14.78
N ASP A 374 30.05 18.25 15.46
CA ASP A 374 29.84 17.58 16.75
C ASP A 374 30.13 16.06 16.64
N PRO A 375 30.95 15.49 17.54
CA PRO A 375 31.32 14.07 17.48
C PRO A 375 30.11 13.12 17.53
N ASP A 376 29.06 13.48 18.26
CA ASP A 376 27.85 12.67 18.38
C ASP A 376 26.93 12.82 17.17
N TYR A 377 26.86 14.02 16.58
CA TYR A 377 26.20 14.21 15.29
C TYR A 377 26.83 13.29 14.23
N ARG A 378 28.17 13.28 14.15
CA ARG A 378 28.92 12.44 13.19
C ARG A 378 28.68 10.95 13.38
N LYS A 379 28.55 10.46 14.63
CA LYS A 379 28.19 9.06 14.92
C LYS A 379 26.80 8.70 14.40
N ILE A 380 25.82 9.58 14.59
CA ILE A 380 24.45 9.37 14.09
C ILE A 380 24.42 9.42 12.56
N LEU A 381 25.18 10.32 11.93
CA LEU A 381 25.33 10.35 10.47
C LEU A 381 25.97 9.05 9.96
N ALA A 382 27.02 8.55 10.63
CA ALA A 382 27.73 7.34 10.23
C ALA A 382 26.83 6.10 10.20
N VAL A 383 25.85 5.96 11.12
CA VAL A 383 24.88 4.84 11.04
C VAL A 383 23.93 5.02 9.86
N CYS A 384 23.47 6.24 9.55
CA CYS A 384 22.62 6.52 8.39
C CYS A 384 23.35 6.17 7.08
N GLU A 385 24.61 6.58 6.93
CA GLU A 385 25.45 6.23 5.79
C GLU A 385 25.73 4.73 5.69
N ARG A 386 25.94 4.05 6.83
CA ARG A 386 26.09 2.59 6.85
C ARG A 386 24.81 1.90 6.39
N GLY A 387 23.64 2.41 6.81
CA GLY A 387 22.33 1.95 6.36
C GLY A 387 22.12 2.13 4.86
N LYS A 388 22.49 3.30 4.31
CA LYS A 388 22.51 3.55 2.86
C LYS A 388 23.35 2.51 2.12
N ARG A 389 24.61 2.31 2.52
CA ARG A 389 25.50 1.30 1.92
C ARG A 389 24.92 -0.11 2.00
N HIS A 390 24.25 -0.43 3.10
CA HIS A 390 23.60 -1.73 3.25
C HIS A 390 22.41 -1.91 2.29
N LEU A 391 21.58 -0.88 2.07
CA LEU A 391 20.54 -0.92 1.04
C LEU A 391 21.13 -0.99 -0.36
N GLU A 392 22.24 -0.29 -0.63
CA GLU A 392 22.94 -0.38 -1.91
C GLU A 392 23.57 -1.76 -2.15
N GLN A 393 23.85 -2.54 -1.11
CA GLN A 393 24.33 -3.92 -1.21
C GLN A 393 23.17 -4.91 -1.38
N ASN A 394 22.19 -4.87 -0.49
CA ASN A 394 21.08 -5.82 -0.49
C ASN A 394 20.04 -5.55 -1.58
N LYS A 395 19.93 -4.29 -1.99
CA LYS A 395 18.96 -3.72 -2.94
C LYS A 395 17.50 -3.92 -2.50
N ARG A 396 16.72 -2.86 -2.58
CA ARG A 396 15.26 -2.94 -2.48
C ARG A 396 14.66 -3.28 -3.84
N PHE A 397 13.40 -3.70 -3.85
CA PHE A 397 12.68 -4.02 -5.10
C PHE A 397 12.67 -2.85 -6.11
N ASP A 398 12.73 -1.63 -5.61
CA ASP A 398 12.76 -0.37 -6.36
C ASP A 398 14.18 0.12 -6.68
N MET A 399 15.23 -0.70 -6.45
CA MET A 399 16.62 -0.35 -6.73
C MET A 399 17.20 -1.14 -7.92
N PRO A 400 18.02 -0.50 -8.78
CA PRO A 400 18.69 -1.20 -9.87
C PRO A 400 19.54 -2.38 -9.38
N GLY A 401 19.43 -3.51 -10.08
CA GLY A 401 20.13 -4.75 -9.73
C GLY A 401 19.49 -5.54 -8.58
N PHE A 402 18.26 -5.22 -8.18
CA PHE A 402 17.51 -6.00 -7.20
C PHE A 402 17.45 -7.49 -7.54
N ARG A 403 17.61 -8.32 -6.51
CA ARG A 403 17.43 -9.77 -6.60
C ARG A 403 16.41 -10.24 -5.55
N PRO A 404 15.42 -11.07 -5.93
CA PRO A 404 14.56 -11.72 -4.96
C PRO A 404 15.34 -12.73 -4.11
N THR A 405 14.75 -13.13 -2.98
CA THR A 405 15.32 -14.21 -2.17
C THR A 405 15.39 -15.54 -2.93
N SER A 406 16.35 -16.40 -2.55
CA SER A 406 16.46 -17.77 -3.10
C SER A 406 15.19 -18.60 -2.93
N SER A 407 14.39 -18.36 -1.89
CA SER A 407 13.11 -19.05 -1.69
C SER A 407 12.04 -18.62 -2.68
N TYR A 408 12.00 -17.35 -3.09
CA TYR A 408 11.11 -16.90 -4.16
C TYR A 408 11.52 -17.55 -5.49
N VAL A 409 12.82 -17.53 -5.81
CA VAL A 409 13.35 -18.18 -7.02
C VAL A 409 13.03 -19.67 -7.04
N ARG A 410 13.20 -20.37 -5.92
CA ARG A 410 12.85 -21.78 -5.78
C ARG A 410 11.38 -22.05 -6.08
N GLU A 411 10.45 -21.25 -5.52
CA GLU A 411 9.03 -21.45 -5.80
C GLU A 411 8.70 -21.13 -7.28
N MET A 412 9.29 -20.08 -7.86
CA MET A 412 9.11 -19.78 -9.28
C MET A 412 9.63 -20.90 -10.20
N LYS A 413 10.73 -21.56 -9.85
CA LYS A 413 11.21 -22.78 -10.54
C LYS A 413 10.22 -23.93 -10.38
N ARG A 414 9.73 -24.17 -9.15
CA ARG A 414 8.75 -25.22 -8.84
C ARG A 414 7.44 -25.06 -9.61
N TYR A 415 6.97 -23.83 -9.79
CA TYR A 415 5.78 -23.52 -10.59
C TYR A 415 6.04 -23.53 -12.12
N GLY A 416 7.27 -23.80 -12.56
CA GLY A 416 7.65 -23.83 -13.98
C GLY A 416 7.70 -22.44 -14.64
N ILE A 417 7.78 -21.36 -13.84
CA ILE A 417 7.83 -19.98 -14.33
C ILE A 417 9.27 -19.58 -14.66
N LEU A 418 10.23 -20.00 -13.83
CA LEU A 418 11.66 -19.83 -14.09
C LEU A 418 12.30 -21.18 -14.47
N PRO A 419 13.34 -21.18 -15.32
CA PRO A 419 14.08 -22.40 -15.65
C PRO A 419 14.74 -23.03 -14.42
N ASN A 420 14.73 -24.36 -14.31
CA ASN A 420 15.39 -25.09 -13.22
C ASN A 420 16.89 -24.77 -13.15
N GLU A 421 17.54 -24.69 -14.31
CA GLU A 421 18.96 -24.38 -14.46
C GLU A 421 19.29 -22.87 -14.45
N LEU A 422 18.34 -22.01 -14.08
CA LEU A 422 18.60 -20.57 -14.00
C LEU A 422 19.77 -20.32 -13.03
N PRO A 423 20.89 -19.70 -13.50
CA PRO A 423 22.05 -19.41 -12.66
C PRO A 423 21.67 -18.51 -11.47
N GLU A 424 22.37 -18.69 -10.34
CA GLU A 424 22.10 -17.90 -9.13
C GLU A 424 22.21 -16.40 -9.38
N GLU A 425 23.09 -15.98 -10.30
CA GLU A 425 23.35 -14.58 -10.65
C GLU A 425 22.55 -14.04 -11.85
N ALA A 426 21.70 -14.84 -12.48
CA ALA A 426 20.93 -14.36 -13.63
C ALA A 426 19.95 -13.24 -13.23
N PRO A 427 19.80 -12.16 -14.02
CA PRO A 427 18.79 -11.14 -13.76
C PRO A 427 17.38 -11.72 -13.91
N ILE A 428 16.45 -11.24 -13.09
CA ILE A 428 15.05 -11.67 -13.10
C ILE A 428 14.17 -10.43 -13.24
N ASP A 429 13.36 -10.36 -14.30
CA ASP A 429 12.23 -9.44 -14.34
C ASP A 429 11.14 -9.95 -13.40
N VAL A 430 11.18 -9.48 -12.17
CA VAL A 430 10.29 -9.93 -11.10
C VAL A 430 8.82 -9.60 -11.38
N TYR A 431 8.54 -8.52 -12.10
CA TYR A 431 7.19 -8.13 -12.46
C TYR A 431 6.62 -9.03 -13.57
N ALA A 432 7.42 -9.35 -14.59
CA ALA A 432 7.03 -10.31 -15.62
C ALA A 432 6.88 -11.73 -15.03
N THR A 433 7.78 -12.11 -14.13
CA THR A 433 7.75 -13.40 -13.42
C THR A 433 6.46 -13.56 -12.61
N ASP A 434 6.10 -12.58 -11.79
CA ASP A 434 4.84 -12.62 -11.03
C ASP A 434 3.61 -12.63 -11.95
N ARG A 435 3.60 -11.83 -13.03
CA ARG A 435 2.52 -11.87 -14.02
C ARG A 435 2.38 -13.25 -14.67
N ALA A 436 3.50 -13.88 -15.02
CA ALA A 436 3.50 -15.23 -15.59
C ALA A 436 2.99 -16.27 -14.58
N TYR A 437 3.41 -16.16 -13.31
CA TYR A 437 2.91 -16.98 -12.22
C TYR A 437 1.40 -16.84 -12.04
N TRP A 438 0.86 -15.62 -11.95
CA TRP A 438 -0.59 -15.44 -11.81
C TRP A 438 -1.37 -15.98 -13.02
N ARG A 439 -0.82 -15.85 -14.23
CA ARG A 439 -1.43 -16.40 -15.46
C ARG A 439 -1.38 -17.92 -15.53
N SER A 440 -0.38 -18.57 -14.91
CA SER A 440 -0.32 -20.04 -14.87
C SER A 440 -1.44 -20.64 -14.02
N LEU A 441 -2.04 -19.85 -13.12
CA LEU A 441 -3.18 -20.23 -12.29
C LEU A 441 -4.53 -20.07 -13.02
N TRP A 442 -4.56 -19.43 -14.18
CA TRP A 442 -5.81 -19.19 -14.91
C TRP A 442 -6.36 -20.48 -15.50
N TRP A 443 -7.67 -20.67 -15.33
CA TRP A 443 -8.38 -21.76 -15.99
C TRP A 443 -8.25 -21.64 -17.51
N ARG A 444 -7.98 -22.77 -18.17
CA ARG A 444 -7.99 -22.89 -19.64
C ARG A 444 -9.00 -23.96 -20.04
N PRO A 445 -9.90 -23.69 -21.00
CA PRO A 445 -10.76 -24.71 -21.56
C PRO A 445 -9.90 -25.88 -22.06
N ARG A 446 -10.21 -27.12 -21.66
CA ARG A 446 -9.65 -28.27 -22.36
C ARG A 446 -10.27 -28.29 -23.76
N ALA A 447 -9.43 -28.37 -24.80
CA ALA A 447 -9.93 -28.62 -26.15
C ALA A 447 -10.68 -29.95 -26.12
N ILE A 448 -12.00 -29.90 -26.30
CA ILE A 448 -12.79 -31.11 -26.53
C ILE A 448 -12.43 -31.54 -27.94
N ALA A 449 -11.72 -32.66 -28.08
CA ALA A 449 -11.61 -33.32 -29.37
C ALA A 449 -13.04 -33.57 -29.85
N ARG A 450 -13.49 -32.83 -30.87
CA ARG A 450 -14.75 -33.13 -31.55
C ARG A 450 -14.58 -34.55 -32.09
N SER A 451 -15.25 -35.52 -31.49
CA SER A 451 -15.41 -36.81 -32.16
C SER A 451 -16.21 -36.52 -33.42
N GLU A 452 -15.57 -36.74 -34.57
CA GLU A 452 -16.27 -36.88 -35.83
C GLU A 452 -17.22 -38.08 -35.68
N ARG A 453 -18.45 -37.81 -35.23
CA ARG A 453 -19.55 -38.72 -35.51
C ARG A 453 -19.81 -38.58 -37.00
N SER A 454 -19.17 -39.45 -37.77
CA SER A 454 -19.67 -39.89 -39.07
C SER A 454 -21.16 -40.21 -38.92
N MET A 455 -22.01 -39.34 -39.46
CA MET A 455 -23.43 -39.66 -39.62
C MET A 455 -23.56 -40.67 -40.77
N PRO A 456 -24.35 -41.74 -40.59
CA PRO A 456 -24.67 -42.68 -41.66
C PRO A 456 -25.53 -42.04 -42.77
#